data_AF-A0A0B7HW70-F1
#
_entry.id   AF-A0A0B7HW70-F1
#
_cell.length_a   1.000
_cell.length_b   1.000
_cell.length_c   1.000
_cell.angle_alpha   90.00
_cell.angle_beta   90.00
_cell.angle_gamma   90.00
#
_symmetry.space_group_name_H-M   'P 1'
#
loop_
_entity.id
_entity.type
_entity.pdbx_description
1 polymer ?
#
loop_
_entity_poly.entity_id
_entity_poly.type
_entity_poly.pdbx_seq_one_letter_code
_entity_poly.pdbx_strand_id
1 'polypeptide(L)'
;MKKILVLTLSFLLIMSCKSQQKENPKGLGEKNKIFYLDRLSFNENKEVLLSNVEYVIGNVDDKVILYNINTPENILLNIGSTNIIFDYMQFWVNKRTNKFIFLELEAETDENKIEEIIKSLNQSFKMVDLTNKERLEEDISDENTFMYHKNYLYKSNDVYVHLETIEFKDKKEKDRIRLNFYSYPYDNLLIELNQIDEIYINDDK
;
A
#
# COMPACT_ATOMS: atom_id res chain seq x y z
N MET A 1 -42.45 39.97 -34.26
CA MET A 1 -41.91 40.78 -33.15
C MET A 1 -42.17 40.06 -31.84
N LYS A 2 -41.15 40.03 -30.97
CA LYS A 2 -41.07 39.45 -29.60
C LYS A 2 -40.99 37.92 -29.54
N LYS A 3 -40.11 37.29 -28.76
CA LYS A 3 -38.96 37.75 -27.95
C LYS A 3 -38.08 36.52 -27.69
N ILE A 4 -36.79 36.81 -27.61
CA ILE A 4 -35.62 35.97 -27.37
C ILE A 4 -35.68 35.22 -26.02
N LEU A 5 -35.26 33.95 -26.06
CA LEU A 5 -34.33 33.23 -25.17
C LEU A 5 -34.42 33.48 -23.65
N VAL A 6 -34.66 32.41 -22.88
CA VAL A 6 -33.71 31.93 -21.86
C VAL A 6 -33.91 30.41 -21.72
N LEU A 7 -33.22 29.65 -22.57
CA LEU A 7 -32.73 28.33 -22.17
C LEU A 7 -31.48 28.58 -21.30
N THR A 8 -31.21 27.69 -20.35
CA THR A 8 -30.03 27.66 -19.45
C THR A 8 -30.15 28.48 -18.16
N LEU A 9 -30.69 27.88 -17.09
CA LEU A 9 -30.12 28.03 -15.73
C LEU A 9 -30.73 27.06 -14.68
N SER A 10 -30.75 25.75 -14.95
CA SER A 10 -31.15 24.77 -13.91
C SER A 10 -30.22 23.54 -13.80
N PHE A 11 -29.05 23.58 -14.45
CA PHE A 11 -28.02 22.54 -14.32
C PHE A 11 -26.86 22.89 -13.35
N LEU A 12 -27.00 23.94 -12.55
CA LEU A 12 -25.90 24.49 -11.74
C LEU A 12 -25.96 24.22 -10.23
N LEU A 13 -26.77 23.25 -9.78
CA LEU A 13 -26.85 22.88 -8.35
C LEU A 13 -26.48 21.43 -8.03
N ILE A 14 -25.77 20.74 -8.94
CA ILE A 14 -24.98 19.55 -8.58
C ILE A 14 -23.52 19.98 -8.34
N MET A 15 -23.32 21.11 -7.63
CA MET A 15 -22.00 21.39 -7.08
C MET A 15 -21.77 20.50 -5.86
N SER A 16 -21.12 19.37 -6.15
CA SER A 16 -19.89 18.99 -5.45
C SER A 16 -20.02 18.75 -3.95
N CYS A 17 -20.71 17.66 -3.59
CA CYS A 17 -20.47 16.94 -2.34
C CYS A 17 -20.02 15.49 -2.59
N LYS A 18 -19.28 15.26 -3.69
CA LYS A 18 -18.25 14.22 -3.66
C LYS A 18 -17.07 14.91 -2.99
N SER A 19 -16.76 14.55 -1.75
CA SER A 19 -15.55 15.00 -1.08
C SER A 19 -14.42 14.96 -2.11
N GLN A 20 -13.73 16.08 -2.33
CA GLN A 20 -12.54 16.11 -3.16
C GLN A 20 -11.59 15.02 -2.63
N GLN A 21 -11.61 13.83 -3.23
CA GLN A 21 -10.57 12.85 -3.05
C GLN A 21 -9.36 13.50 -3.70
N LYS A 22 -8.58 14.22 -2.89
CA LYS A 22 -7.33 14.81 -3.35
C LYS A 22 -6.48 13.66 -3.86
N GLU A 23 -6.05 13.76 -5.11
CA GLU A 23 -5.00 12.90 -5.66
C GLU A 23 -3.79 12.91 -4.72
N ASN A 24 -3.01 11.84 -4.75
CA ASN A 24 -1.77 11.79 -4.00
C ASN A 24 -0.84 12.95 -4.38
N PRO A 25 -0.03 13.44 -3.43
CA PRO A 25 1.09 14.32 -3.76
C PRO A 25 1.95 13.68 -4.84
N LYS A 26 2.48 14.51 -5.75
CA LYS A 26 3.29 13.98 -6.86
C LYS A 26 4.62 13.42 -6.37
N GLY A 27 5.14 13.93 -5.24
CA GLY A 27 6.37 13.49 -4.59
C GLY A 27 6.11 12.93 -3.20
N LEU A 28 6.79 11.84 -2.85
CA LEU A 28 6.93 11.41 -1.46
C LEU A 28 7.71 12.46 -0.68
N GLY A 29 7.40 12.60 0.62
CA GLY A 29 8.05 13.57 1.49
C GLY A 29 7.73 15.04 1.16
N GLU A 30 6.75 15.32 0.30
CA GLU A 30 6.40 16.70 -0.06
C GLU A 30 5.87 17.46 1.17
N LYS A 31 6.53 18.59 1.48
CA LYS A 31 6.26 19.36 2.70
C LYS A 31 4.78 19.76 2.82
N ASN A 32 4.20 19.55 3.99
CA ASN A 32 2.80 19.84 4.33
C ASN A 32 1.76 19.06 3.50
N LYS A 33 2.16 17.94 2.88
CA LYS A 33 1.24 17.05 2.18
C LYS A 33 1.37 15.63 2.70
N ILE A 34 0.25 14.91 2.71
CA ILE A 34 0.14 13.52 3.15
C ILE A 34 0.05 12.66 1.89
N PHE A 35 0.86 11.61 1.80
CA PHE A 35 0.72 10.60 0.77
C PHE A 35 -0.13 9.44 1.29
N TYR A 36 -1.16 9.06 0.53
CA TYR A 36 -2.12 8.02 0.90
C TYR A 36 -1.78 6.72 0.13
N LEU A 37 -1.32 5.71 0.86
CA LEU A 37 -0.87 4.44 0.29
C LEU A 37 -2.03 3.64 -0.35
N ASP A 38 -3.24 3.74 0.22
CA ASP A 38 -4.47 3.15 -0.35
C ASP A 38 -4.89 3.77 -1.69
N ARG A 39 -4.14 4.76 -2.20
CA ARG A 39 -4.34 5.41 -3.50
C ARG A 39 -3.12 5.31 -4.43
N LEU A 40 -2.10 4.52 -4.07
CA LEU A 40 -0.98 4.24 -4.95
C LEU A 40 -1.46 3.57 -6.24
N SER A 41 -0.90 3.93 -7.40
CA SER A 41 -1.36 3.43 -8.71
C SER A 41 -0.28 2.77 -9.58
N PHE A 42 1.00 2.84 -9.18
CA PHE A 42 2.17 2.44 -9.97
C PHE A 42 2.35 3.17 -11.32
N ASN A 43 1.50 4.17 -11.60
CA ASN A 43 1.62 5.03 -12.79
C ASN A 43 2.35 6.35 -12.48
N GLU A 44 2.79 6.55 -11.25
CA GLU A 44 3.55 7.72 -10.83
C GLU A 44 4.88 7.79 -11.59
N ASN A 45 5.27 9.01 -12.00
CA ASN A 45 6.60 9.20 -12.55
C ASN A 45 7.63 9.04 -11.43
N LYS A 46 8.53 8.07 -11.59
CA LYS A 46 9.56 7.72 -10.59
C LYS A 46 10.44 8.90 -10.20
N GLU A 47 10.92 9.66 -11.18
CA GLU A 47 11.80 10.80 -10.91
C GLU A 47 11.09 11.89 -10.09
N VAL A 48 9.80 12.11 -10.32
CA VAL A 48 8.97 13.06 -9.56
C VAL A 48 8.59 12.49 -8.20
N LEU A 49 8.17 11.22 -8.12
CA LEU A 49 7.76 10.58 -6.88
C LEU A 49 8.89 10.56 -5.85
N LEU A 50 10.11 10.25 -6.30
CA LEU A 50 11.29 10.15 -5.43
C LEU A 50 12.07 11.46 -5.30
N SER A 51 11.57 12.58 -5.85
CA SER A 51 12.34 13.83 -5.96
C SER A 51 12.67 14.52 -4.62
N ASN A 52 11.90 14.27 -3.56
CA ASN A 52 12.10 14.92 -2.24
C ASN A 52 12.58 13.94 -1.16
N VAL A 53 13.00 12.73 -1.53
CA VAL A 53 13.46 11.71 -0.58
C VAL A 53 14.87 11.26 -0.93
N GLU A 54 15.67 11.02 0.09
CA GLU A 54 16.98 10.41 -0.08
C GLU A 54 16.84 8.88 -0.12
N TYR A 55 17.59 8.25 -1.02
CA TYR A 55 17.55 6.80 -1.20
C TYR A 55 18.91 6.23 -1.61
N VAL A 56 19.10 4.95 -1.32
CA VAL A 56 20.21 4.12 -1.82
C VAL A 56 19.69 3.17 -2.89
N ILE A 57 20.49 3.02 -3.96
CA ILE A 57 20.15 2.17 -5.09
C ILE A 57 20.76 0.77 -4.91
N GLY A 58 19.91 -0.26 -5.04
CA GLY A 58 20.31 -1.66 -5.23
C GLY A 58 20.02 -2.14 -6.66
N ASN A 59 20.75 -3.15 -7.13
CA ASN A 59 20.48 -3.79 -8.42
C ASN A 59 20.19 -5.28 -8.20
N VAL A 60 19.12 -5.78 -8.81
CA VAL A 60 18.77 -7.21 -8.82
C VAL A 60 18.79 -7.70 -10.26
N ASP A 61 19.68 -8.67 -10.53
CA ASP A 61 19.80 -9.45 -11.77
C ASP A 61 19.66 -8.66 -13.08
N ASP A 62 20.29 -7.48 -13.17
CA ASP A 62 20.25 -6.57 -14.32
C ASP A 62 18.85 -6.17 -14.84
N LYS A 63 17.78 -6.57 -14.14
CA LYS A 63 16.38 -6.39 -14.53
C LYS A 63 15.65 -5.40 -13.65
N VAL A 64 15.99 -5.35 -12.37
CA VAL A 64 15.30 -4.50 -11.39
C VAL A 64 16.30 -3.56 -10.69
N ILE A 65 15.85 -2.34 -10.43
CA ILE A 65 16.51 -1.39 -9.53
C ILE A 65 15.66 -1.26 -8.27
N LEU A 66 16.31 -1.38 -7.12
CA LEU A 66 15.73 -1.14 -5.81
C LEU A 66 16.06 0.27 -5.36
N TYR A 67 15.07 1.02 -4.90
CA TYR A 67 15.23 2.33 -4.29
C TYR A 67 14.86 2.21 -2.82
N ASN A 68 15.88 2.04 -1.97
CA ASN A 68 15.74 1.98 -0.52
C ASN A 68 15.70 3.39 0.04
N ILE A 69 14.60 3.80 0.64
CA ILE A 69 14.48 5.13 1.23
C ILE A 69 15.28 5.17 2.54
N ASN A 70 16.13 6.19 2.71
CA ASN A 70 17.06 6.25 3.84
C ASN A 70 16.38 6.59 5.17
N THR A 71 15.35 7.44 5.12
CA THR A 71 14.63 7.93 6.32
C THR A 71 13.11 7.91 6.11
N PRO A 72 12.51 6.72 5.92
CA PRO A 72 11.07 6.58 5.67
C PRO A 72 10.21 7.14 6.81
N GLU A 73 10.72 7.16 8.04
CA GLU A 73 10.04 7.65 9.24
C GLU A 73 9.75 9.15 9.19
N ASN A 74 10.48 9.90 8.36
CA ASN A 74 10.27 11.33 8.15
C ASN A 74 9.23 11.63 7.06
N ILE A 75 8.66 10.60 6.43
CA ILE A 75 7.67 10.73 5.36
C ILE A 75 6.28 10.58 5.95
N LEU A 76 5.43 11.57 5.71
CA LEU A 76 4.05 11.55 6.17
C LEU A 76 3.18 10.65 5.28
N LEU A 77 2.93 9.44 5.76
CA LEU A 77 2.13 8.41 5.09
C LEU A 77 0.85 8.07 5.85
N ASN A 78 -0.23 7.86 5.09
CA ASN A 78 -1.49 7.38 5.60
C ASN A 78 -2.00 6.17 4.83
N ILE A 79 -2.79 5.35 5.52
CA ILE A 79 -3.72 4.39 4.91
C ILE A 79 -5.11 4.80 5.39
N GLY A 80 -5.93 5.34 4.49
CA GLY A 80 -7.18 5.99 4.89
C GLY A 80 -6.94 7.16 5.85
N SER A 81 -7.58 7.15 7.02
CA SER A 81 -7.37 8.15 8.08
C SER A 81 -6.23 7.81 9.04
N THR A 82 -5.64 6.62 8.94
CA THR A 82 -4.63 6.14 9.90
C THR A 82 -3.25 6.57 9.45
N ASN A 83 -2.54 7.29 10.33
CA ASN A 83 -1.13 7.62 10.12
C ASN A 83 -0.22 6.51 10.68
N ILE A 84 0.71 6.06 9.83
CA ILE A 84 1.69 5.04 10.12
C ILE A 84 3.08 5.61 9.86
N ILE A 85 4.01 5.33 10.78
CA ILE A 85 5.41 5.68 10.64
C ILE A 85 6.13 4.40 10.24
N PHE A 86 6.61 4.36 9.00
CA PHE A 86 7.34 3.22 8.48
C PHE A 86 8.82 3.34 8.81
N ASP A 87 9.42 2.24 9.26
CA ASP A 87 10.86 2.14 9.54
C ASP A 87 11.64 1.54 8.35
N TYR A 88 10.92 1.00 7.35
CA TYR A 88 11.47 0.52 6.10
C TYR A 88 10.54 0.85 4.92
N MET A 89 11.16 1.23 3.79
CA MET A 89 10.46 1.47 2.52
C MET A 89 11.39 1.21 1.33
N GLN A 90 10.96 0.35 0.42
CA GLN A 90 11.71 0.01 -0.79
C GLN A 90 10.81 -0.04 -2.03
N PHE A 91 11.16 0.72 -3.06
CA PHE A 91 10.51 0.64 -4.37
C PHE A 91 11.31 -0.22 -5.33
N TRP A 92 10.62 -1.06 -6.08
CA TRP A 92 11.19 -1.89 -7.14
C TRP A 92 10.78 -1.30 -8.50
N VAL A 93 11.78 -1.08 -9.35
CA VAL A 93 11.59 -0.49 -10.67
C VAL A 93 12.12 -1.44 -11.73
N ASN A 94 11.27 -1.76 -12.70
CA ASN A 94 11.67 -2.52 -13.88
C ASN A 94 12.59 -1.66 -14.76
N LYS A 95 13.84 -2.09 -14.97
CA LYS A 95 14.85 -1.34 -15.74
C LYS A 95 14.45 -1.08 -17.18
N ARG A 96 13.71 -2.01 -17.78
CA ARG A 96 13.31 -1.92 -19.19
C ARG A 96 12.20 -0.90 -19.41
N THR A 97 11.24 -0.85 -18.51
CA THR A 97 10.06 0.03 -18.63
C THR A 97 10.20 1.33 -17.84
N ASN A 98 11.17 1.38 -16.92
CA ASN A 98 11.35 2.44 -15.93
C ASN A 98 10.10 2.70 -15.05
N LYS A 99 9.24 1.68 -14.90
CA LYS A 99 8.03 1.75 -14.06
C LYS A 99 8.25 1.09 -12.71
N PHE A 100 7.61 1.63 -11.69
CA PHE A 100 7.44 0.91 -10.43
C PHE A 100 6.60 -0.34 -10.66
N ILE A 101 6.97 -1.43 -9.98
CA ILE A 101 6.25 -2.71 -10.07
C ILE A 101 5.88 -3.25 -8.69
N PHE A 102 6.63 -2.85 -7.66
CA PHE A 102 6.43 -3.32 -6.30
C PHE A 102 6.91 -2.26 -5.28
N LEU A 103 6.21 -2.19 -4.15
CA LEU A 103 6.55 -1.35 -2.99
C LEU A 103 6.44 -2.21 -1.73
N GLU A 104 7.54 -2.29 -0.99
CA GLU A 104 7.64 -2.97 0.30
C GLU A 104 7.77 -1.96 1.43
N LEU A 105 7.07 -2.21 2.53
CA LEU A 105 6.96 -1.32 3.69
C LEU A 105 6.93 -2.13 4.98
N GLU A 106 7.63 -1.67 6.02
CA GLU A 106 7.50 -2.23 7.38
C GLU A 106 7.36 -1.14 8.43
N ALA A 107 6.62 -1.44 9.49
CA ALA A 107 6.40 -0.53 10.61
C ALA A 107 6.15 -1.27 11.92
N GLU A 108 6.66 -0.73 13.03
CA GLU A 108 6.06 -0.95 14.35
C GLU A 108 4.69 -0.28 14.44
N THR A 109 3.74 -0.96 15.07
CA THR A 109 2.39 -0.42 15.28
C THR A 109 1.75 -1.06 16.51
N ASP A 110 0.60 -0.51 16.91
CA ASP A 110 -0.26 -1.10 17.93
C ASP A 110 -1.50 -1.76 17.30
N GLU A 111 -2.16 -2.61 18.07
CA GLU A 111 -3.36 -3.36 17.69
C GLU A 111 -4.48 -2.45 17.15
N ASN A 112 -4.76 -1.32 17.82
CA ASN A 112 -5.81 -0.39 17.39
C ASN A 112 -5.53 0.20 16.00
N LYS A 113 -4.27 0.53 15.71
CA LYS A 113 -3.86 1.01 14.39
C LYS A 113 -3.95 -0.09 13.34
N ILE A 114 -3.60 -1.33 13.66
CA ILE A 114 -3.76 -2.49 12.76
C ILE A 114 -5.23 -2.65 12.37
N GLU A 115 -6.15 -2.61 13.34
CA GLU A 115 -7.59 -2.70 13.08
C GLU A 115 -8.09 -1.60 12.14
N GLU A 116 -7.66 -0.35 12.36
CA GLU A 116 -8.04 0.77 11.50
C GLU A 116 -7.40 0.70 10.10
N ILE A 117 -6.19 0.14 9.97
CA ILE A 117 -5.59 -0.18 8.66
C ILE A 117 -6.44 -1.21 7.92
N ILE A 118 -6.75 -2.33 8.56
CA ILE A 118 -7.56 -3.42 7.97
C ILE A 118 -8.91 -2.87 7.51
N LYS A 119 -9.57 -2.07 8.36
CA LYS A 119 -10.84 -1.40 8.04
C LYS A 119 -10.70 -0.44 6.87
N SER A 120 -9.63 0.35 6.79
CA SER A 120 -9.37 1.27 5.69
C SER A 120 -9.13 0.52 4.38
N LEU A 121 -8.34 -0.56 4.40
CA LEU A 121 -8.11 -1.39 3.22
C LEU A 121 -9.39 -2.11 2.77
N ASN A 122 -10.21 -2.60 3.70
CA ASN A 122 -11.52 -3.20 3.40
C ASN A 122 -12.50 -2.24 2.71
N GLN A 123 -12.33 -0.92 2.85
CA GLN A 123 -13.14 0.07 2.14
C GLN A 123 -12.68 0.29 0.70
N SER A 124 -11.40 0.09 0.42
CA SER A 124 -10.77 0.39 -0.87
C SER A 124 -10.53 -0.87 -1.73
N PHE A 125 -10.47 -2.04 -1.12
CA PHE A 125 -10.07 -3.29 -1.76
C PHE A 125 -10.96 -4.47 -1.35
N LYS A 126 -11.00 -5.51 -2.18
CA LYS A 126 -11.62 -6.80 -1.82
C LYS A 126 -10.60 -7.64 -1.05
N MET A 127 -10.90 -7.96 0.21
CA MET A 127 -10.04 -8.79 1.05
C MET A 127 -10.24 -10.29 0.79
N VAL A 128 -9.14 -11.01 0.85
CA VAL A 128 -9.03 -12.47 0.99
C VAL A 128 -8.18 -12.74 2.23
N ASP A 129 -8.73 -13.51 3.18
CA ASP A 129 -7.99 -13.95 4.36
C ASP A 129 -7.15 -15.17 3.98
N LEU A 130 -5.83 -15.03 4.05
CA LEU A 130 -4.84 -16.07 3.76
C LEU A 130 -4.25 -16.68 5.03
N THR A 131 -4.77 -16.30 6.20
CA THR A 131 -4.29 -16.79 7.48
C THR A 131 -4.60 -18.27 7.64
N ASN A 132 -3.58 -19.08 7.92
CA ASN A 132 -3.78 -20.47 8.31
C ASN A 132 -4.35 -20.52 9.73
N LYS A 133 -5.64 -20.78 9.85
CA LYS A 133 -6.38 -20.74 11.13
C LYS A 133 -5.93 -21.82 12.12
N GLU A 134 -5.69 -23.03 11.63
CA GLU A 134 -5.22 -24.14 12.49
C GLU A 134 -3.87 -23.79 13.10
N ARG A 135 -2.93 -23.33 12.27
CA ARG A 135 -1.61 -22.90 12.74
C ARG A 135 -1.69 -21.69 13.68
N LEU A 136 -2.56 -20.72 13.38
CA LEU A 136 -2.75 -19.56 14.25
C LEU A 136 -3.26 -19.96 15.64
N GLU A 137 -4.20 -20.91 15.72
CA GLU A 137 -4.71 -21.43 16.99
C GLU A 137 -3.62 -22.15 17.79
N GLU A 138 -2.80 -22.96 17.11
CA GLU A 138 -1.61 -23.60 17.71
C GLU A 138 -0.62 -22.54 18.23
N ASP A 139 -0.26 -21.58 17.39
CA ASP A 139 0.68 -20.51 17.72
C ASP A 139 0.18 -19.67 18.89
N ILE A 140 -1.12 -19.36 18.98
CA ILE A 140 -1.71 -18.61 20.11
C ILE A 140 -1.72 -19.43 21.41
N SER A 141 -1.98 -20.74 21.32
CA SER A 141 -2.09 -21.60 22.51
C SER A 141 -0.75 -22.08 23.09
N ASP A 142 0.30 -22.18 22.28
CA ASP A 142 1.64 -22.61 22.73
C ASP A 142 2.34 -21.50 23.55
N GLU A 143 2.66 -21.78 24.81
CA GLU A 143 3.37 -20.86 25.70
C GLU A 143 4.77 -20.47 25.21
N ASN A 144 5.39 -21.29 24.33
CA ASN A 144 6.72 -21.06 23.79
C ASN A 144 6.72 -20.16 22.54
N THR A 145 5.55 -19.94 21.94
CA THR A 145 5.42 -19.06 20.77
C THR A 145 5.55 -17.60 21.19
N PHE A 146 6.55 -16.92 20.65
CA PHE A 146 6.84 -15.52 20.95
C PHE A 146 5.94 -14.53 20.19
N MET A 147 5.65 -14.85 18.93
CA MET A 147 4.83 -14.05 18.02
C MET A 147 4.08 -14.95 17.05
N TYR A 148 2.99 -14.43 16.49
CA TYR A 148 2.18 -15.13 15.48
C TYR A 148 1.78 -14.17 14.35
N HIS A 149 1.41 -14.76 13.21
CA HIS A 149 1.22 -14.03 11.97
C HIS A 149 -0.23 -14.13 11.46
N LYS A 150 -0.77 -13.03 10.94
CA LYS A 150 -2.00 -13.05 10.13
C LYS A 150 -1.70 -12.46 8.77
N ASN A 151 -2.29 -13.02 7.72
CA ASN A 151 -1.97 -12.67 6.34
C ASN A 151 -3.25 -12.37 5.56
N TYR A 152 -3.29 -11.20 4.94
CA TYR A 152 -4.45 -10.72 4.19
C TYR A 152 -4.00 -10.25 2.81
N LEU A 153 -4.73 -10.68 1.77
CA LEU A 153 -4.55 -10.20 0.41
C LEU A 153 -5.72 -9.31 0.02
N TYR A 154 -5.43 -8.07 -0.33
CA TYR A 154 -6.39 -7.07 -0.76
C TYR A 154 -6.25 -6.84 -2.26
N LYS A 155 -7.33 -7.07 -3.00
CA LYS A 155 -7.36 -7.04 -4.47
C LYS A 155 -8.14 -5.83 -5.00
N SER A 156 -7.62 -5.18 -6.03
CA SER A 156 -8.33 -4.21 -6.88
C SER A 156 -7.98 -4.46 -8.35
N ASN A 157 -8.50 -3.65 -9.28
CA ASN A 157 -8.23 -3.84 -10.70
C ASN A 157 -6.77 -3.52 -11.09
N ASP A 158 -6.11 -2.64 -10.34
CA ASP A 158 -4.81 -2.07 -10.74
C ASP A 158 -3.70 -2.31 -9.70
N VAL A 159 -4.07 -2.60 -8.45
CA VAL A 159 -3.13 -2.79 -7.34
C VAL A 159 -3.61 -3.90 -6.41
N TYR A 160 -2.69 -4.79 -6.06
CA TYR A 160 -2.89 -5.79 -5.00
C TYR A 160 -2.02 -5.41 -3.80
N VAL A 161 -2.51 -5.66 -2.59
CA VAL A 161 -1.81 -5.36 -1.35
C VAL A 161 -1.80 -6.60 -0.47
N HIS A 162 -0.63 -7.11 -0.15
CA HIS A 162 -0.48 -8.10 0.90
C HIS A 162 -0.14 -7.40 2.21
N LEU A 163 -0.94 -7.68 3.25
CA LEU A 163 -0.72 -7.23 4.62
C LEU A 163 -0.41 -8.44 5.48
N GLU A 164 0.78 -8.47 6.05
CA GLU A 164 1.17 -9.37 7.12
C GLU A 164 1.12 -8.58 8.45
N THR A 165 0.41 -9.09 9.44
CA THR A 165 0.49 -8.61 10.83
C THR A 165 1.31 -9.59 11.64
N ILE A 166 2.23 -9.07 12.45
CA ILE A 166 3.09 -9.83 13.34
C ILE A 166 2.76 -9.37 14.76
N GLU A 167 2.09 -10.23 15.51
CA GLU A 167 1.62 -9.90 16.86
C GLU A 167 2.49 -10.59 17.90
N PHE A 168 3.04 -9.81 18.83
CA PHE A 168 3.85 -10.34 19.92
C PHE A 168 2.95 -10.70 21.11
N LYS A 169 3.22 -11.86 21.72
CA LYS A 169 2.51 -12.28 22.94
C LYS A 169 2.90 -11.45 24.16
N ASP A 170 4.19 -11.12 24.29
CA ASP A 170 4.64 -10.18 25.31
C ASP A 170 4.33 -8.76 24.85
N LYS A 171 3.36 -8.12 25.51
CA LYS A 171 2.91 -6.75 25.20
C LYS A 171 3.91 -5.65 25.58
N LYS A 172 5.12 -6.01 26.03
CA LYS A 172 6.26 -5.08 26.09
C LYS A 172 6.82 -4.78 24.69
N GLU A 173 6.73 -5.75 23.78
CA GLU A 173 7.09 -5.56 22.38
C GLU A 173 5.90 -4.95 21.64
N LYS A 174 6.17 -4.10 20.66
CA LYS A 174 5.13 -3.59 19.76
C LYS A 174 4.93 -4.57 18.62
N ASP A 175 3.67 -4.71 18.21
CA ASP A 175 3.31 -5.45 17.01
C ASP A 175 3.94 -4.80 15.77
N ARG A 176 4.06 -5.57 14.69
CA ARG A 176 4.59 -5.09 13.42
C ARG A 176 3.63 -5.39 12.28
N ILE A 177 3.72 -4.58 11.24
CA ILE A 177 3.10 -4.87 9.96
C ILE A 177 4.15 -4.87 8.87
N ARG A 178 3.94 -5.74 7.88
CA ARG A 178 4.59 -5.66 6.58
C ARG A 178 3.51 -5.47 5.52
N LEU A 179 3.76 -4.53 4.62
CA LEU A 179 2.86 -4.16 3.52
C LEU A 179 3.59 -4.24 2.20
N ASN A 180 3.00 -5.03 1.31
CA ASN A 180 3.54 -5.35 0.00
C ASN A 180 2.52 -4.93 -1.06
N PHE A 181 2.79 -3.83 -1.76
CA PHE A 181 1.94 -3.34 -2.84
C PHE A 181 2.50 -3.81 -4.18
N TYR A 182 1.65 -4.43 -4.99
CA TYR A 182 1.99 -4.98 -6.29
C TYR A 182 1.19 -4.26 -7.38
N SER A 183 1.85 -3.90 -8.49
CA SER A 183 1.13 -3.51 -9.70
C SER A 183 0.33 -4.70 -10.24
N TYR A 184 -0.92 -4.50 -10.64
CA TYR A 184 -1.76 -5.53 -11.25
C TYR A 184 -2.20 -5.16 -12.68
N PRO A 185 -2.19 -6.12 -13.65
CA PRO A 185 -1.66 -7.48 -13.53
C PRO A 185 -0.18 -7.47 -13.15
N TYR A 186 0.24 -8.50 -12.40
CA TYR A 186 1.60 -8.59 -11.87
C TYR A 186 2.65 -8.45 -12.98
N ASP A 187 3.71 -7.67 -12.73
CA ASP A 187 4.86 -7.64 -13.63
C ASP A 187 5.53 -9.03 -13.59
N ASN A 188 5.79 -9.61 -14.77
CA ASN A 188 6.39 -10.94 -14.88
C ASN A 188 7.73 -11.08 -14.14
N LEU A 189 8.47 -9.97 -13.93
CA LEU A 189 9.70 -9.98 -13.16
C LEU A 189 9.46 -10.37 -11.69
N LEU A 190 8.32 -10.00 -11.11
CA LEU A 190 7.99 -10.34 -9.73
C LEU A 190 7.73 -11.84 -9.59
N ILE A 191 7.13 -12.46 -10.60
CA ILE A 191 6.93 -13.91 -10.67
C ILE A 191 8.29 -14.61 -10.88
N GLU A 192 9.10 -14.13 -11.84
CA GLU A 192 10.42 -14.70 -12.14
C GLU A 192 11.35 -14.68 -10.92
N LEU A 193 11.30 -13.61 -10.13
CA LEU A 193 12.12 -13.41 -8.94
C LEU A 193 11.49 -14.02 -7.66
N ASN A 194 10.40 -14.79 -7.78
CA ASN A 194 9.66 -15.37 -6.66
C ASN A 194 9.29 -14.36 -5.56
N GLN A 195 8.89 -13.15 -5.95
CA GLN A 195 8.47 -12.07 -5.05
C GLN A 195 6.95 -12.03 -4.81
N ILE A 196 6.22 -12.93 -5.49
CA ILE A 196 4.78 -13.12 -5.32
C ILE A 196 4.59 -14.58 -4.96
N ASP A 197 3.91 -14.82 -3.84
CA ASP A 197 3.60 -16.16 -3.40
C ASP A 197 2.60 -16.83 -4.36
N GLU A 198 2.76 -18.12 -4.64
CA GLU A 198 1.93 -18.82 -5.63
C GLU A 198 0.44 -18.82 -5.24
N ILE A 199 0.17 -18.79 -3.94
CA ILE A 199 -1.18 -18.67 -3.38
C ILE A 199 -1.86 -17.38 -3.88
N TYR A 200 -1.12 -16.29 -4.07
CA TYR A 200 -1.68 -15.01 -4.52
C TYR A 200 -2.07 -15.04 -6.01
N ILE A 201 -1.42 -15.90 -6.80
CA ILE A 201 -1.61 -16.04 -8.25
C ILE A 201 -2.76 -16.99 -8.57
N ASN A 202 -2.93 -18.06 -7.79
CA ASN A 202 -3.91 -19.10 -8.06
C ASN A 202 -5.33 -18.78 -7.54
N ASP A 203 -5.47 -17.79 -6.68
CA ASP A 203 -6.73 -17.34 -6.12
C ASP A 203 -7.55 -16.44 -7.10
N ASP A 204 -7.03 -16.22 -8.31
CA ASP A 204 -7.68 -15.54 -9.44
C ASP A 204 -8.15 -16.53 -10.55
N LYS A 205 -8.05 -17.85 -10.31
CA LYS A 205 -8.59 -18.92 -11.19
C LYS A 205 -9.88 -19.51 -10.62
#